data_AF-A0A9D8IUJ2-F1
#
_entry.id   AF-A0A9D8IUJ2-F1
#
_cell.length_a   1.000
_cell.length_b   1.000
_cell.length_c   1.000
_cell.angle_alpha   90.00
_cell.angle_beta   90.00
_cell.angle_gamma   90.00
#
_symmetry.space_group_name_H-M   'P 1'
#
loop_
_entity.id
_entity.type
_entity.pdbx_description
1 polymer ?
#
loop_
_entity_poly.entity_id
_entity_poly.type
_entity_poly.pdbx_seq_one_letter_code
_entity_poly.pdbx_strand_id
1 'polypeptide(L)'
;MVRFLTRIILVLVLLFGGRAARAQCGDVDPGNGLHWRFDETEVGGFKLGRLLKNLVTPQIVQDTEAIRVYVRDQRFAALAQRCGEMRTIDAIYQKALRVAEYEVARALFLAMMATLEHQNIELRVPVIGSLGIPLTFEEDSLFQRRIRNLPRRIYHDSPATAQGDRDKLQHFFGSAYIAYVSESPGFARATGNMIEWGEAKFVVGGADDDRDRRANKQGEMFGHHLLTVKNLLPSDYLRIRVDE
;
A
#
# COMPACT_ATOMS: atom_id res chain seq x y z
N MET A 1 15.80 -4.84 28.24
CA MET A 1 15.16 -6.08 27.72
C MET A 1 14.49 -5.87 26.35
N VAL A 2 13.63 -4.86 26.18
CA VAL A 2 12.94 -4.54 24.91
C VAL A 2 13.89 -4.39 23.71
N ARG A 3 14.98 -3.61 23.85
CA ARG A 3 15.98 -3.41 22.78
C ARG A 3 16.70 -4.70 22.33
N PHE A 4 16.77 -5.72 23.17
CA PHE A 4 17.40 -7.00 22.84
C PHE A 4 16.43 -7.90 22.05
N LEU A 5 15.16 -7.91 22.44
CA LEU A 5 14.10 -8.63 21.73
C LEU A 5 13.86 -8.06 20.32
N THR A 6 13.85 -6.73 20.16
CA THR A 6 13.72 -6.08 18.85
C THR A 6 14.87 -6.45 17.92
N ARG A 7 16.10 -6.57 18.44
CA ARG A 7 17.27 -6.99 17.67
C ARG A 7 17.19 -8.46 17.23
N ILE A 8 16.67 -9.35 18.08
CA ILE A 8 16.47 -10.76 17.74
C ILE A 8 15.39 -10.91 16.66
N ILE A 9 14.26 -10.20 16.78
CA ILE A 9 13.20 -10.21 15.76
C ILE A 9 13.72 -9.66 14.44
N LEU A 10 14.49 -8.56 14.46
CA LEU A 10 15.11 -8.01 13.26
C LEU A 10 16.07 -9.01 12.61
N VAL A 11 16.91 -9.69 13.40
CA VAL A 11 17.82 -10.73 12.91
C VAL A 11 17.05 -11.93 12.34
N LEU A 12 15.95 -12.35 12.95
CA LEU A 12 15.11 -13.43 12.44
C LEU A 12 14.39 -13.05 11.14
N VAL A 13 13.88 -11.82 11.02
CA VAL A 13 13.30 -11.30 9.77
C VAL A 13 14.37 -11.25 8.67
N LEU A 14 15.57 -10.78 8.98
CA LEU A 14 16.70 -10.73 8.03
C LEU A 14 17.18 -12.13 7.62
N LEU A 15 17.21 -13.11 8.54
CA LEU A 15 17.69 -14.46 8.29
C LEU A 15 16.65 -15.37 7.60
N PHE A 16 15.36 -15.18 7.87
CA PHE A 16 14.30 -16.09 7.42
C PHE A 16 13.22 -15.45 6.53
N GLY A 17 12.95 -14.14 6.64
CA GLY A 17 11.93 -13.46 5.84
C GLY A 17 12.29 -13.38 4.34
N GLY A 18 13.56 -13.12 4.03
CA GLY A 18 14.01 -12.90 2.66
C GLY A 18 14.01 -14.11 1.73
N ARG A 19 13.92 -15.35 2.25
CA ARG A 19 13.97 -16.58 1.43
C ARG A 19 12.60 -16.96 0.85
N ALA A 20 11.52 -16.83 1.62
CA ALA A 20 10.19 -17.30 1.21
C ALA A 20 9.50 -16.38 0.19
N ALA A 21 9.84 -15.10 0.14
CA ALA A 21 9.33 -14.20 -0.89
C ALA A 21 10.15 -14.35 -2.19
N ARG A 22 11.49 -14.47 -2.12
CA ARG A 22 12.39 -14.58 -3.30
C ARG A 22 12.04 -15.75 -4.21
N ALA A 23 11.53 -16.85 -3.67
CA ALA A 23 11.21 -18.05 -4.43
C ALA A 23 9.90 -18.00 -5.26
N GLN A 24 9.07 -16.95 -5.13
CA GLN A 24 7.75 -16.94 -5.80
C GLN A 24 7.77 -16.49 -7.27
N CYS A 25 8.77 -15.73 -7.68
CA CYS A 25 9.08 -15.57 -9.10
C CYS A 25 10.22 -16.54 -9.39
N GLY A 26 9.95 -17.72 -9.95
CA GLY A 26 11.02 -18.61 -10.40
C GLY A 26 12.00 -17.88 -11.34
N ASP A 27 13.26 -18.33 -11.38
CA ASP A 27 14.38 -17.78 -12.16
C ASP A 27 14.12 -17.78 -13.67
N VAL A 28 13.16 -16.98 -14.13
CA VAL A 28 12.89 -16.73 -15.54
C VAL A 28 13.20 -15.27 -15.78
N ASP A 29 14.46 -15.07 -16.15
CA ASP A 29 15.11 -13.83 -16.57
C ASP A 29 15.57 -12.88 -15.42
N PRO A 30 16.87 -12.88 -15.07
CA PRO A 30 17.44 -11.96 -14.07
C PRO A 30 17.36 -10.47 -14.47
N GLY A 31 16.94 -10.15 -15.71
CA GLY A 31 16.62 -8.79 -16.16
C GLY A 31 15.18 -8.34 -15.94
N ASN A 32 14.25 -9.26 -15.59
CA ASN A 32 12.79 -9.05 -15.61
C ASN A 32 12.08 -9.48 -14.30
N GLY A 33 12.71 -9.26 -13.15
CA GLY A 33 12.09 -9.47 -11.83
C GLY A 33 10.92 -8.51 -11.52
N LEU A 34 10.72 -8.14 -10.25
CA LEU A 34 9.81 -7.04 -9.86
C LEU A 34 10.09 -5.72 -10.60
N HIS A 35 11.29 -5.61 -11.17
CA HIS A 35 11.74 -4.53 -12.01
C HIS A 35 11.42 -4.83 -13.46
N TRP A 36 10.29 -4.30 -13.90
CA TRP A 36 9.96 -4.24 -15.30
C TRP A 36 9.90 -2.77 -15.72
N ARG A 37 10.39 -2.48 -16.92
CA ARG A 37 10.64 -1.13 -17.45
C ARG A 37 9.33 -0.48 -17.92
N PHE A 38 8.41 -0.26 -16.98
CA PHE A 38 7.11 0.36 -17.25
C PHE A 38 7.24 1.72 -17.96
N ASP A 39 8.20 2.52 -17.52
CA ASP A 39 8.38 3.91 -17.94
C ASP A 39 9.16 4.05 -19.26
N GLU A 40 9.79 2.98 -19.78
CA GLU A 40 10.60 3.06 -21.00
C GLU A 40 9.77 3.08 -22.29
N THR A 41 8.49 2.73 -22.22
CA THR A 41 7.59 2.78 -23.38
C THR A 41 6.94 4.15 -23.62
N GLU A 42 7.11 5.13 -22.73
CA GLU A 42 6.67 6.53 -22.97
C GLU A 42 7.75 7.35 -23.69
N VAL A 43 8.24 6.88 -24.85
CA VAL A 43 9.02 7.74 -25.76
C VAL A 43 8.09 8.25 -26.85
N GLY A 44 7.85 9.57 -26.86
CA GLY A 44 7.50 10.30 -28.08
C GLY A 44 6.12 10.94 -28.12
N GLY A 45 6.08 12.25 -27.84
CA GLY A 45 5.01 13.14 -28.27
C GLY A 45 4.79 14.32 -27.34
N PHE A 46 5.34 15.49 -27.68
CA PHE A 46 4.97 16.75 -27.02
C PHE A 46 3.47 17.00 -27.23
N LYS A 47 2.67 16.85 -26.17
CA LYS A 47 1.24 17.18 -26.18
C LYS A 47 1.05 18.42 -25.31
N LEU A 48 0.81 19.57 -25.93
CA LEU A 48 0.61 20.86 -25.25
C LEU A 48 -0.42 20.77 -24.09
N GLY A 49 -1.49 19.98 -24.27
CA GLY A 49 -2.49 19.74 -23.22
C GLY A 49 -1.96 18.93 -22.02
N ARG A 50 -1.01 18.00 -22.22
CA ARG A 50 -0.33 17.29 -21.11
C ARG A 50 0.54 18.27 -20.32
N LEU A 51 1.19 19.20 -21.02
CA LEU A 51 2.05 20.22 -20.41
C LEU A 51 1.24 21.23 -19.57
N LEU A 52 0.11 21.71 -20.08
CA LEU A 52 -0.81 22.57 -19.33
C LEU A 52 -1.43 21.86 -18.12
N LYS A 53 -1.84 20.60 -18.27
CA LYS A 53 -2.36 19.80 -17.14
C LYS A 53 -1.31 19.64 -16.04
N ASN A 54 -0.05 19.37 -16.40
CA ASN A 54 1.04 19.18 -15.45
C ASN A 54 1.41 20.48 -14.70
N LEU A 55 1.15 21.66 -15.29
CA LEU A 55 1.40 22.94 -14.65
C LEU A 55 0.43 23.24 -13.50
N VAL A 56 -0.83 22.78 -13.61
CA VAL A 56 -1.91 23.12 -12.66
C VAL A 56 -2.28 21.97 -11.72
N THR A 57 -1.88 20.74 -12.03
CA THR A 57 -2.18 19.57 -11.18
C THR A 57 -1.12 19.46 -10.08
N PRO A 58 -1.50 19.39 -8.78
CA PRO A 58 -0.53 19.21 -7.70
C PRO A 58 0.33 17.96 -7.93
N GLN A 59 1.64 18.04 -7.66
CA GLN A 59 2.59 16.95 -7.92
C GLN A 59 2.15 15.63 -7.28
N ILE A 60 1.62 15.69 -6.06
CA ILE A 60 1.12 14.52 -5.34
C ILE A 60 0.00 13.76 -6.08
N VAL A 61 -0.85 14.50 -6.81
CA VAL A 61 -1.92 13.91 -7.63
C VAL A 61 -1.32 13.24 -8.85
N GLN A 62 -0.33 13.88 -9.50
CA GLN A 62 0.37 13.31 -10.65
C GLN A 62 1.12 12.02 -10.28
N ASP A 63 1.82 12.04 -9.16
CA ASP A 63 2.60 10.90 -8.65
C ASP A 63 1.70 9.72 -8.28
N THR A 64 0.61 10.01 -7.56
CA THR A 64 -0.38 8.99 -7.20
C THR A 64 -0.98 8.38 -8.47
N GLU A 65 -1.31 9.22 -9.46
CA GLU A 65 -1.82 8.74 -10.75
C GLU A 65 -0.80 7.86 -11.48
N ALA A 66 0.50 8.19 -11.45
CA ALA A 66 1.54 7.36 -12.06
C ALA A 66 1.59 5.94 -11.48
N ILE A 67 1.39 5.80 -10.16
CA ILE A 67 1.32 4.48 -9.50
C ILE A 67 -0.01 3.78 -9.82
N ARG A 68 -1.13 4.52 -9.85
CA ARG A 68 -2.44 3.94 -10.21
C ARG A 68 -2.48 3.48 -11.67
N VAL A 69 -1.84 4.22 -12.60
CA VAL A 69 -1.63 3.80 -14.00
C VAL A 69 -0.87 2.47 -14.03
N TYR A 70 0.20 2.36 -13.25
CA TYR A 70 0.99 1.14 -13.13
C TYR A 70 0.16 -0.07 -12.63
N VAL A 71 -0.65 0.11 -11.59
CA VAL A 71 -1.51 -0.96 -11.04
C VAL A 71 -2.60 -1.39 -12.03
N ARG A 72 -3.15 -0.46 -12.82
CA ARG A 72 -4.17 -0.74 -13.84
C ARG A 72 -3.65 -1.53 -15.04
N ASP A 73 -2.35 -1.61 -15.23
CA ASP A 73 -1.74 -2.25 -16.38
C ASP A 73 -1.95 -3.77 -16.37
N GLN A 74 -2.20 -4.37 -17.54
CA GLN A 74 -2.38 -5.82 -17.66
C GLN A 74 -1.14 -6.61 -17.25
N ARG A 75 0.05 -6.01 -17.46
CA ARG A 75 1.34 -6.61 -17.12
C ARG A 75 1.51 -6.67 -15.58
N PHE A 76 0.91 -5.74 -14.83
CA PHE A 76 0.81 -5.84 -13.37
C PHE A 76 -0.12 -6.99 -12.94
N ALA A 77 -1.27 -7.16 -13.60
CA ALA A 77 -2.14 -8.31 -13.34
C ALA A 77 -1.45 -9.65 -13.63
N ALA A 78 -0.65 -9.72 -14.70
CA ALA A 78 0.17 -10.89 -15.02
C ALA A 78 1.24 -11.17 -13.95
N LEU A 79 1.80 -10.14 -13.31
CA LEU A 79 2.72 -10.30 -12.19
C LEU A 79 2.05 -11.00 -10.99
N ALA A 80 0.80 -10.64 -10.67
CA ALA A 80 0.03 -11.29 -9.61
C ALA A 80 -0.15 -12.80 -9.87
N GLN A 81 -0.45 -13.16 -11.11
CA GLN A 81 -0.64 -14.57 -11.52
C GLN A 81 0.67 -15.37 -11.47
N ARG A 82 1.79 -14.76 -11.89
CA ARG A 82 3.09 -15.44 -11.98
C ARG A 82 3.81 -15.54 -10.64
N CYS A 83 3.74 -14.48 -9.84
CA CYS A 83 4.57 -14.33 -8.64
C CYS A 83 3.76 -14.25 -7.33
N GLY A 84 2.44 -14.30 -7.42
CA GLY A 84 1.55 -14.15 -6.28
C GLY A 84 1.35 -12.71 -5.84
N GLU A 85 0.32 -12.51 -5.03
CA GLU A 85 -0.15 -11.19 -4.60
C GLU A 85 0.81 -10.48 -3.64
N MET A 86 1.59 -11.21 -2.84
CA MET A 86 2.62 -10.58 -1.99
C MET A 86 3.66 -9.81 -2.80
N ARG A 87 4.01 -10.34 -3.99
CA ARG A 87 4.98 -9.70 -4.87
C ARG A 87 4.44 -8.48 -5.57
N THR A 88 3.13 -8.41 -5.81
CA THR A 88 2.53 -7.20 -6.36
C THR A 88 2.45 -6.08 -5.32
N ILE A 89 2.33 -6.39 -4.03
CA ILE A 89 2.43 -5.38 -2.96
C ILE A 89 3.85 -4.77 -2.93
N ASP A 90 4.89 -5.61 -2.99
CA ASP A 90 6.27 -5.13 -3.09
C ASP A 90 6.48 -4.27 -4.34
N ALA A 91 5.88 -4.66 -5.47
CA ALA A 91 5.95 -3.92 -6.73
C ALA A 91 5.30 -2.53 -6.64
N ILE A 92 4.16 -2.41 -5.94
CA ILE A 92 3.52 -1.11 -5.66
C ILE A 92 4.47 -0.22 -4.86
N TYR A 93 5.05 -0.74 -3.77
CA TYR A 93 5.99 0.03 -2.95
C TYR A 93 7.25 0.43 -3.72
N GLN A 94 7.81 -0.47 -4.53
CA GLN A 94 8.98 -0.16 -5.36
C GLN A 94 8.67 0.87 -6.45
N LYS A 95 7.49 0.80 -7.07
CA LYS A 95 7.06 1.85 -8.01
C LYS A 95 6.90 3.17 -7.28
N ALA A 96 6.31 3.18 -6.09
CA ALA A 96 6.17 4.37 -5.27
C ALA A 96 7.53 4.96 -4.87
N LEU A 97 8.52 4.13 -4.51
CA LEU A 97 9.90 4.58 -4.27
C LEU A 97 10.47 5.27 -5.50
N ARG A 98 10.34 4.68 -6.70
CA ARG A 98 10.87 5.30 -7.94
C ARG A 98 10.20 6.64 -8.24
N VAL A 99 8.87 6.71 -8.14
CA VAL A 99 8.10 7.95 -8.36
C VAL A 99 8.45 9.01 -7.29
N ALA A 100 8.71 8.57 -6.06
CA ALA A 100 9.12 9.42 -4.96
C ALA A 100 10.61 9.81 -4.98
N GLU A 101 11.38 9.43 -6.01
CA GLU A 101 12.84 9.63 -6.05
C GLU A 101 13.57 9.01 -4.84
N TYR A 102 13.04 7.87 -4.37
CA TYR A 102 13.48 7.11 -3.22
C TYR A 102 13.32 7.81 -1.86
N GLU A 103 12.54 8.90 -1.80
CA GLU A 103 12.09 9.50 -0.55
C GLU A 103 11.04 8.62 0.12
N VAL A 104 11.47 7.84 1.13
CA VAL A 104 10.65 6.78 1.76
C VAL A 104 9.33 7.32 2.32
N ALA A 105 9.34 8.47 3.00
CA ALA A 105 8.12 9.06 3.55
C ALA A 105 7.08 9.34 2.45
N ARG A 106 7.52 9.96 1.34
CA ARG A 106 6.67 10.23 0.19
C ARG A 106 6.24 8.94 -0.51
N ALA A 107 7.12 7.95 -0.64
CA ALA A 107 6.78 6.65 -1.22
C ALA A 107 5.70 5.91 -0.42
N LEU A 108 5.78 5.90 0.92
CA LEU A 108 4.78 5.28 1.78
C LEU A 108 3.42 5.99 1.67
N PHE A 109 3.42 7.33 1.68
CA PHE A 109 2.21 8.12 1.48
C PHE A 109 1.59 7.86 0.09
N LEU A 110 2.40 7.86 -0.96
CA LEU A 110 1.95 7.59 -2.33
C LEU A 110 1.41 6.16 -2.49
N ALA A 111 2.05 5.17 -1.86
CA ALA A 111 1.55 3.79 -1.84
C ALA A 111 0.17 3.71 -1.16
N MET A 112 0.02 4.33 0.02
CA MET A 112 -1.27 4.45 0.71
C MET A 112 -2.35 5.05 -0.20
N MET A 113 -2.07 6.19 -0.82
CA MET A 113 -3.02 6.86 -1.71
C MET A 113 -3.35 6.04 -2.96
N ALA A 114 -2.38 5.31 -3.51
CA ALA A 114 -2.57 4.47 -4.69
C ALA A 114 -3.39 3.21 -4.39
N THR A 115 -3.43 2.75 -3.14
CA THR A 115 -4.16 1.54 -2.72
C THR A 115 -5.52 1.80 -2.11
N LEU A 116 -5.97 3.06 -1.97
CA LEU A 116 -7.32 3.39 -1.50
C LEU A 116 -8.39 2.62 -2.28
N GLU A 117 -9.15 1.76 -1.62
CA GLU A 117 -10.06 0.83 -2.31
C GLU A 117 -11.49 1.34 -2.46
N HIS A 118 -11.82 2.46 -1.83
CA HIS A 118 -13.11 3.12 -1.90
C HIS A 118 -12.99 4.41 -2.72
N GLN A 119 -13.94 4.64 -3.63
CA GLN A 119 -14.02 5.88 -4.39
C GLN A 119 -14.68 7.00 -3.57
N ASN A 120 -15.68 6.62 -2.76
CA ASN A 120 -16.42 7.46 -1.84
C ASN A 120 -16.56 6.74 -0.50
N ILE A 121 -16.60 7.50 0.60
CA ILE A 121 -17.04 7.01 1.90
C ILE A 121 -18.31 7.74 2.31
N GLU A 122 -19.23 7.03 2.95
CA GLU A 122 -20.42 7.63 3.52
C GLU A 122 -20.20 7.90 5.01
N LEU A 123 -20.23 9.18 5.40
CA LEU A 123 -20.15 9.59 6.80
C LEU A 123 -21.55 9.78 7.38
N ARG A 124 -21.80 9.20 8.55
CA ARG A 124 -22.94 9.46 9.41
C ARG A 124 -22.75 10.80 10.10
N VAL A 125 -23.55 11.77 9.70
CA VAL A 125 -23.56 13.11 10.31
C VAL A 125 -24.81 13.24 11.17
N PRO A 126 -24.68 13.64 12.45
CA PRO A 126 -25.84 13.94 13.28
C PRO A 126 -26.73 14.98 12.58
N VAL A 127 -28.06 14.78 12.63
CA VAL A 127 -29.09 15.68 12.08
C VAL A 127 -29.33 15.61 10.56
N ILE A 128 -28.29 15.47 9.73
CA ILE A 128 -28.45 15.53 8.25
C ILE A 128 -28.43 14.16 7.54
N GLY A 129 -28.16 13.05 8.26
CA GLY A 129 -28.14 11.70 7.69
C GLY A 129 -26.74 11.28 7.22
N SER A 130 -26.64 10.63 6.07
CA SER A 130 -25.35 10.23 5.47
C SER A 130 -24.86 11.26 4.44
N LEU A 131 -23.58 11.58 4.49
CA LEU A 131 -22.89 12.44 3.54
C LEU A 131 -21.78 11.65 2.84
N GLY A 132 -21.88 11.54 1.51
CA GLY A 132 -20.84 10.95 0.68
C GLY A 132 -19.65 11.90 0.51
N ILE A 133 -18.46 11.46 0.89
CA ILE A 133 -17.21 12.19 0.68
C ILE A 133 -16.36 11.44 -0.35
N PRO A 134 -15.96 12.08 -1.46
CA PRO A 134 -15.09 11.45 -2.43
C PRO A 134 -13.69 11.29 -1.85
N LEU A 135 -13.18 10.04 -1.84
CA LEU A 135 -11.79 9.73 -1.51
C LEU A 135 -10.89 9.79 -2.74
N THR A 136 -11.46 9.55 -3.92
CA THR A 136 -10.72 9.63 -5.18
C THR A 136 -11.56 10.34 -6.24
N PHE A 137 -10.88 11.04 -7.14
CA PHE A 137 -11.49 11.64 -8.34
C PHE A 137 -11.19 10.82 -9.60
N GLU A 138 -10.95 9.52 -9.44
CA GLU A 138 -10.79 8.61 -10.58
C GLU A 138 -12.12 8.45 -11.32
N GLU A 139 -12.06 8.36 -12.65
CA GLU A 139 -13.19 7.92 -13.45
C GLU A 139 -13.55 6.47 -13.08
N ASP A 140 -14.84 6.16 -12.98
CA ASP A 140 -15.35 4.85 -12.52
C ASP A 140 -14.68 3.67 -13.25
N SER A 141 -14.53 3.75 -14.59
CA SER A 141 -13.94 2.65 -15.35
C SER A 141 -12.46 2.42 -15.02
N LEU A 142 -11.73 3.49 -14.72
CA LEU A 142 -10.32 3.48 -14.33
C LEU A 142 -10.17 2.99 -12.89
N PHE A 143 -10.99 3.52 -11.98
CA PHE A 143 -11.07 3.07 -10.60
C PHE A 143 -11.32 1.56 -10.53
N GLN A 144 -12.37 1.07 -11.20
CA GLN A 144 -12.71 -0.36 -11.20
C GLN A 144 -11.61 -1.23 -11.81
N ARG A 145 -10.88 -0.72 -12.81
CA ARG A 145 -9.71 -1.44 -13.36
C ARG A 145 -8.58 -1.55 -12.33
N ARG A 146 -8.34 -0.51 -11.54
CA ARG A 146 -7.35 -0.53 -10.46
C ARG A 146 -7.77 -1.51 -9.37
N ILE A 147 -9.00 -1.41 -8.88
CA ILE A 147 -9.52 -2.29 -7.82
C ILE A 147 -9.41 -3.77 -8.22
N ARG A 148 -9.78 -4.13 -9.45
CA ARG A 148 -9.65 -5.52 -9.93
C ARG A 148 -8.23 -6.06 -9.87
N ASN A 149 -7.23 -5.20 -10.07
CA ASN A 149 -5.83 -5.59 -10.07
C ASN A 149 -5.16 -5.49 -8.69
N LEU A 150 -5.76 -4.79 -7.73
CA LEU A 150 -5.20 -4.69 -6.39
C LEU A 150 -5.15 -6.06 -5.70
N PRO A 151 -4.04 -6.38 -4.99
CA PRO A 151 -3.94 -7.59 -4.19
C PRO A 151 -5.02 -7.64 -3.10
N ARG A 152 -5.70 -8.78 -2.99
CA ARG A 152 -6.85 -9.05 -2.12
C ARG A 152 -6.66 -10.24 -1.17
N ARG A 153 -5.64 -11.08 -1.40
CA ARG A 153 -5.27 -12.25 -0.61
C ARG A 153 -3.96 -11.94 0.11
N ILE A 154 -4.07 -11.06 1.09
CA ILE A 154 -2.91 -10.55 1.83
C ILE A 154 -2.49 -11.53 2.91
N TYR A 155 -3.47 -12.22 3.50
CA TYR A 155 -3.28 -13.19 4.57
C TYR A 155 -3.73 -14.59 4.16
N HIS A 156 -3.32 -15.59 4.94
CA HIS A 156 -3.76 -16.97 4.72
C HIS A 156 -5.26 -17.17 5.03
N ASP A 157 -5.82 -16.32 5.90
CA ASP A 157 -7.22 -16.26 6.30
C ASP A 157 -8.01 -15.17 5.53
N SER A 158 -7.46 -14.65 4.43
CA SER A 158 -8.18 -13.69 3.58
C SER A 158 -9.50 -14.26 3.05
N PRO A 159 -10.61 -13.51 3.09
CA PRO A 159 -11.88 -13.95 2.52
C PRO A 159 -11.75 -14.32 1.04
N ALA A 160 -12.44 -15.39 0.62
CA ALA A 160 -12.49 -15.80 -0.78
C ALA A 160 -13.39 -14.91 -1.67
N THR A 161 -13.90 -13.80 -1.13
CA THR A 161 -14.84 -12.92 -1.80
C THR A 161 -14.18 -12.13 -2.93
N ALA A 162 -15.00 -11.45 -3.74
CA ALA A 162 -14.49 -10.52 -4.74
C ALA A 162 -13.61 -9.45 -4.10
N GLN A 163 -13.99 -8.94 -2.92
CA GLN A 163 -13.31 -7.87 -2.16
C GLN A 163 -11.99 -8.33 -1.51
N GLY A 164 -11.99 -9.47 -0.81
CA GLY A 164 -10.85 -9.92 0.00
C GLY A 164 -10.41 -8.85 1.01
N ASP A 165 -9.09 -8.66 1.15
CA ASP A 165 -8.42 -7.78 2.12
C ASP A 165 -7.77 -6.55 1.45
N ARG A 166 -8.37 -5.99 0.38
CA ARG A 166 -7.74 -4.89 -0.38
C ARG A 166 -7.57 -3.61 0.44
N ASP A 167 -8.52 -3.28 1.31
CA ASP A 167 -8.46 -2.17 2.27
C ASP A 167 -7.27 -2.32 3.21
N LYS A 168 -6.87 -3.54 3.56
CA LYS A 168 -5.75 -3.74 4.48
C LYS A 168 -4.44 -3.13 3.94
N LEU A 169 -4.33 -2.91 2.63
CA LEU A 169 -3.20 -2.16 2.03
C LEU A 169 -3.16 -0.69 2.47
N GLN A 170 -4.29 0.02 2.50
CA GLN A 170 -4.32 1.42 2.95
C GLN A 170 -4.00 1.52 4.45
N HIS A 171 -4.47 0.58 5.27
CA HIS A 171 -4.13 0.48 6.69
C HIS A 171 -2.62 0.24 6.89
N PHE A 172 -2.07 -0.75 6.18
CA PHE A 172 -0.65 -1.07 6.24
C PHE A 172 0.24 0.12 5.83
N PHE A 173 0.02 0.70 4.65
CA PHE A 173 0.85 1.80 4.16
C PHE A 173 0.62 3.10 4.95
N GLY A 174 -0.61 3.35 5.43
CA GLY A 174 -0.92 4.50 6.28
C GLY A 174 -0.19 4.43 7.63
N SER A 175 -0.26 3.30 8.30
CA SER A 175 0.46 3.08 9.56
C SER A 175 1.97 3.08 9.38
N ALA A 176 2.48 2.55 8.26
CA ALA A 176 3.90 2.63 7.92
C ALA A 176 4.35 4.07 7.69
N TYR A 177 3.57 4.88 6.96
CA TYR A 177 3.84 6.30 6.77
C TYR A 177 3.94 7.03 8.10
N ILE A 178 2.92 6.89 8.97
CA ILE A 178 2.86 7.57 10.26
C ILE A 178 4.04 7.14 11.15
N ALA A 179 4.33 5.84 11.24
CA ALA A 179 5.44 5.32 12.03
C ALA A 179 6.81 5.83 11.52
N TYR A 180 6.98 5.95 10.21
CA TYR A 180 8.20 6.47 9.61
C TYR A 180 8.38 7.97 9.89
N VAL A 181 7.35 8.80 9.62
CA VAL A 181 7.47 10.27 9.74
C VAL A 181 7.47 10.76 11.18
N SER A 182 6.79 10.05 12.08
CA SER A 182 6.80 10.37 13.52
C SER A 182 7.98 9.75 14.27
N GLU A 183 8.70 8.84 13.62
CA GLU A 183 9.72 7.97 14.23
C GLU A 183 9.22 7.18 15.46
N SER A 184 7.90 7.02 15.60
CA SER A 184 7.25 6.53 16.82
C SER A 184 6.20 5.47 16.52
N PRO A 185 6.47 4.20 16.86
CA PRO A 185 5.47 3.13 16.79
C PRO A 185 4.25 3.40 17.68
N GLY A 186 4.46 4.02 18.84
CA GLY A 186 3.39 4.34 19.78
C GLY A 186 2.45 5.42 19.24
N PHE A 187 2.99 6.43 18.56
CA PHE A 187 2.19 7.46 17.91
C PHE A 187 1.40 6.88 16.73
N ALA A 188 2.05 6.08 15.89
CA ALA A 188 1.38 5.39 14.78
C ALA A 188 0.22 4.52 15.28
N ARG A 189 0.41 3.74 16.35
CA ARG A 189 -0.66 2.93 16.95
C ARG A 189 -1.80 3.78 17.48
N ALA A 190 -1.51 4.87 18.20
CA ALA A 190 -2.54 5.75 18.73
C ALA A 190 -3.38 6.38 17.60
N THR A 191 -2.73 6.80 16.51
CA THR A 191 -3.42 7.31 15.32
C THR A 191 -4.23 6.23 14.62
N GLY A 192 -3.70 5.02 14.44
CA GLY A 192 -4.43 3.88 13.87
C GLY A 192 -5.70 3.56 14.64
N ASN A 193 -5.60 3.39 15.96
CA ASN A 193 -6.74 3.15 16.84
C ASN A 193 -7.78 4.28 16.78
N MET A 194 -7.34 5.54 16.63
CA MET A 194 -8.23 6.69 16.48
C MET A 194 -8.98 6.65 15.14
N ILE A 195 -8.30 6.26 14.05
CA ILE A 195 -8.93 6.10 12.73
C ILE A 195 -9.95 4.98 12.76
N GLU A 196 -9.60 3.80 13.29
CA GLU A 196 -10.51 2.65 13.43
C GLU A 196 -11.75 3.01 14.27
N TRP A 197 -11.56 3.69 15.40
CA TRP A 197 -12.67 4.18 16.21
C TRP A 197 -13.56 5.17 15.43
N GLY A 198 -12.94 6.05 14.64
CA GLY A 198 -13.64 6.99 13.77
C GLY A 198 -14.44 6.29 12.68
N GLU A 199 -13.88 5.27 12.05
CA GLU A 199 -14.53 4.44 11.03
C GLU A 199 -15.73 3.70 11.61
N ALA A 200 -15.57 3.00 12.74
CA ALA A 200 -16.65 2.28 13.41
C ALA A 200 -17.79 3.21 13.85
N LYS A 201 -17.47 4.46 14.23
CA LYS A 201 -18.46 5.42 14.73
C LYS A 201 -19.17 6.19 13.63
N PHE A 202 -18.43 6.63 12.62
CA PHE A 202 -18.92 7.61 11.65
C PHE A 202 -19.03 7.06 10.23
N VAL A 203 -18.35 5.99 9.83
CA VAL A 203 -18.50 5.44 8.47
C VAL A 203 -19.69 4.49 8.41
N VAL A 204 -20.57 4.66 7.42
CA VAL A 204 -21.69 3.74 7.19
C VAL A 204 -21.13 2.37 6.82
N GLY A 205 -21.43 1.36 7.65
CA GLY A 205 -20.89 0.01 7.46
C GLY A 205 -19.47 -0.19 7.98
N GLY A 206 -18.87 0.83 8.60
CA GLY A 206 -17.61 0.69 9.32
C GLY A 206 -17.76 -0.25 10.52
N ALA A 207 -16.75 -1.10 10.73
CA ALA A 207 -16.68 -2.03 11.84
C ALA A 207 -15.24 -2.07 12.37
N ASP A 208 -15.10 -2.47 13.64
CA ASP A 208 -13.80 -2.82 14.20
C ASP A 208 -13.41 -4.22 13.68
N ASP A 209 -12.52 -4.27 12.68
CA ASP A 209 -12.04 -5.51 12.05
C ASP A 209 -10.62 -5.85 12.55
N ASP A 210 -10.47 -7.02 13.16
CA ASP A 210 -9.19 -7.52 13.66
C ASP A 210 -8.10 -7.56 12.57
N ARG A 211 -8.48 -7.70 11.29
CA ARG A 211 -7.53 -7.63 10.17
C ARG A 211 -7.05 -6.21 9.87
N ASP A 212 -7.82 -5.16 10.19
CA ASP A 212 -7.33 -3.77 10.12
C ASP A 212 -6.28 -3.53 11.19
N ARG A 213 -6.55 -3.96 12.43
CA ARG A 213 -5.58 -3.88 13.53
C ARG A 213 -4.29 -4.62 13.19
N ARG A 214 -4.40 -5.82 12.61
CA ARG A 214 -3.25 -6.60 12.10
C ARG A 214 -2.45 -5.83 11.05
N ALA A 215 -3.12 -5.26 10.05
CA ALA A 215 -2.49 -4.51 8.97
C ALA A 215 -1.79 -3.24 9.50
N ASN A 216 -2.46 -2.51 10.38
CA ASN A 216 -1.92 -1.34 11.07
C ASN A 216 -0.66 -1.71 11.86
N LYS A 217 -0.70 -2.81 12.62
CA LYS A 217 0.44 -3.25 13.41
C LYS A 217 1.64 -3.67 12.56
N GLN A 218 1.41 -4.38 11.47
CA GLN A 218 2.47 -4.76 10.53
C GLN A 218 3.04 -3.53 9.81
N GLY A 219 2.19 -2.57 9.45
CA GLY A 219 2.58 -1.27 8.90
C GLY A 219 3.45 -0.47 9.85
N GLU A 220 3.04 -0.35 11.13
CA GLU A 220 3.79 0.28 12.23
C GLU A 220 5.22 -0.28 12.29
N MET A 221 5.35 -1.61 12.29
CA MET A 221 6.64 -2.29 12.36
C MET A 221 7.49 -2.05 11.10
N PHE A 222 6.88 -2.13 9.92
CA PHE A 222 7.56 -1.90 8.64
C PHE A 222 8.10 -0.46 8.55
N GLY A 223 7.23 0.53 8.75
CA GLY A 223 7.57 1.94 8.70
C GLY A 223 8.66 2.32 9.71
N HIS A 224 8.57 1.82 10.94
CA HIS A 224 9.60 2.10 11.93
C HIS A 224 10.95 1.46 11.57
N HIS A 225 10.96 0.21 11.13
CA HIS A 225 12.21 -0.48 10.80
C HIS A 225 12.88 0.08 9.53
N LEU A 226 12.11 0.69 8.62
CA LEU A 226 12.67 1.45 7.50
C LEU A 226 13.56 2.63 7.95
N LEU A 227 13.49 3.10 9.20
CA LEU A 227 14.44 4.11 9.70
C LEU A 227 15.88 3.57 9.74
N THR A 228 16.05 2.27 9.97
CA THR A 228 17.37 1.63 10.11
C THR A 228 17.75 0.76 8.90
N VAL A 229 16.78 0.10 8.26
CA VAL A 229 17.02 -0.83 7.16
C VAL A 229 16.18 -0.42 5.94
N LYS A 230 16.80 0.24 4.96
CA LYS A 230 16.09 0.88 3.83
C LYS A 230 15.66 -0.07 2.71
N ASN A 231 16.15 -1.31 2.70
CA ASN A 231 15.87 -2.31 1.66
C ASN A 231 14.78 -3.33 2.06
N LEU A 232 14.04 -3.07 3.13
CA LEU A 232 12.90 -3.89 3.54
C LEU A 232 11.76 -3.80 2.51
N LEU A 233 11.02 -4.89 2.36
CA LEU A 233 9.84 -4.96 1.51
C LEU A 233 8.57 -5.17 2.35
N PRO A 234 7.40 -4.67 1.91
CA PRO A 234 6.13 -4.91 2.59
C PRO A 234 5.84 -6.39 2.88
N SER A 235 6.16 -7.27 1.93
CA SER A 235 5.92 -8.71 2.09
C SER A 235 6.77 -9.37 3.19
N ASP A 236 7.85 -8.73 3.64
CA ASP A 236 8.64 -9.19 4.79
C ASP A 236 7.84 -9.07 6.10
N TYR A 237 6.83 -8.18 6.16
CA TYR A 237 6.05 -7.88 7.35
C TYR A 237 4.63 -8.44 7.32
N LEU A 238 3.98 -8.46 6.15
CA LEU A 238 2.61 -8.96 6.02
C LEU A 238 2.46 -10.45 6.38
N ARG A 239 3.58 -11.20 6.40
CA ARG A 239 3.64 -12.61 6.81
C ARG A 239 3.94 -12.82 8.29
N ILE A 240 4.32 -11.77 9.01
CA ILE A 240 4.66 -11.86 10.44
C ILE A 240 3.35 -12.02 11.21
N ARG A 241 3.27 -13.06 12.04
CA ARG A 241 2.22 -13.16 13.05
C ARG A 241 2.45 -12.07 14.07
N VAL A 242 1.45 -11.22 14.23
CA VAL A 242 1.41 -10.20 15.29
C VAL A 242 0.41 -10.70 16.31
N ASP A 243 0.87 -10.83 17.56
CA ASP A 243 -0.03 -11.08 18.68
C ASP A 243 -0.79 -9.78 18.97
N GLU A 244 -2.08 -9.93 19.30
CA GLU A 244 -2.99 -8.82 19.65
C GLU A 244 -2.57 -8.09 20.94
#